data_AF-A0A846QEP5-F1
#
_entry.id   AF-A0A846QEP5-F1
#
_cell.length_a   1.000
_cell.length_b   1.000
_cell.length_c   1.000
_cell.angle_alpha   90.00
_cell.angle_beta   90.00
_cell.angle_gamma   90.00
#
_symmetry.space_group_name_H-M   'P 1'
#
loop_
_entity.id
_entity.type
_entity.pdbx_description
1 polymer ?
#
loop_
_entity_poly.entity_id
_entity_poly.type
_entity_poly.pdbx_seq_one_letter_code
_entity_poly.pdbx_strand_id
1 'polypeptide(L)'
;MGAYATVIATAMAQLRNAYLSTIVNKNDPYHAVRILSFMNAILPEQARAELKDRPEIDISFLSDPDKLKEANEFWDYVADYGFRTEESASKFIYNQMTRLRA
;
A
#
# COMPACT_ATOMS: atom_id res chain seq x y z
N MET A 1 -22.23 -7.49 -7.02
CA MET A 1 -21.20 -6.44 -6.81
C MET A 1 -20.84 -6.24 -5.33
N GLY A 2 -21.74 -6.42 -4.35
CA GLY A 2 -21.40 -6.27 -2.92
C GLY A 2 -20.40 -7.29 -2.34
N ALA A 3 -20.47 -8.57 -2.73
CA ALA A 3 -19.51 -9.58 -2.27
C ALA A 3 -18.06 -9.27 -2.67
N TYR A 4 -17.86 -8.63 -3.82
CA TYR A 4 -16.54 -8.25 -4.32
C TYR A 4 -15.90 -7.14 -3.46
N ALA A 5 -16.67 -6.14 -3.04
CA ALA A 5 -16.20 -5.07 -2.15
C ALA A 5 -15.83 -5.62 -0.77
N THR A 6 -16.59 -6.59 -0.24
CA THR A 6 -16.26 -7.26 1.02
C THR A 6 -14.96 -8.06 0.93
N VAL A 7 -14.75 -8.81 -0.16
CA VAL A 7 -13.50 -9.57 -0.38
C VAL A 7 -12.29 -8.64 -0.46
N ILE A 8 -12.40 -7.52 -1.18
CA ILE A 8 -11.32 -6.52 -1.25
C ILE A 8 -11.06 -5.93 0.14
N ALA A 9 -12.09 -5.59 0.91
CA ALA A 9 -11.94 -5.05 2.26
C ALA A 9 -11.19 -6.03 3.19
N THR A 10 -11.55 -7.32 3.15
CA THR A 10 -10.87 -8.36 3.94
C THR A 10 -9.40 -8.53 3.51
N ALA A 11 -9.14 -8.61 2.21
CA ALA A 11 -7.77 -8.77 1.70
C ALA A 11 -6.90 -7.54 2.01
N MET A 12 -7.44 -6.32 1.87
CA MET A 12 -6.75 -5.08 2.25
C MET A 12 -6.41 -5.04 3.73
N ALA A 13 -7.32 -5.46 4.62
CA ALA A 13 -7.05 -5.47 6.05
C ALA A 13 -5.91 -6.42 6.43
N GLN A 14 -5.83 -7.60 5.80
CA GLN A 14 -4.74 -8.56 6.02
C GLN A 14 -3.41 -8.00 5.56
N LEU A 15 -3.36 -7.43 4.35
CA LEU A 15 -2.14 -6.84 3.78
C LEU A 15 -1.68 -5.61 4.58
N ARG A 16 -2.62 -4.76 5.02
CA ARG A 16 -2.32 -3.60 5.88
C ARG A 16 -1.60 -4.00 7.16
N ASN A 17 -2.04 -5.06 7.83
CA ASN A 17 -1.39 -5.51 9.07
C ASN A 17 0.04 -6.02 8.81
N ALA A 18 0.25 -6.76 7.72
CA ALA A 18 1.60 -7.18 7.31
C ALA A 18 2.49 -5.98 6.98
N TYR A 19 1.95 -5.00 6.24
CA TYR A 19 2.62 -3.78 5.86
C TYR A 19 3.04 -2.93 7.06
N LEU A 20 2.12 -2.67 8.00
CA LEU A 20 2.43 -1.91 9.22
C LEU A 20 3.54 -2.58 10.03
N SER A 21 3.55 -3.92 10.10
CA SER A 21 4.63 -4.66 10.75
C SER A 21 5.99 -4.42 10.08
N THR A 22 6.04 -4.35 8.74
CA THR A 22 7.29 -4.06 8.01
C THR A 22 7.77 -2.62 8.18
N ILE A 23 6.86 -1.64 8.21
CA ILE A 23 7.20 -0.22 8.37
C ILE A 23 7.70 0.10 9.78
N VAL A 24 7.02 -0.40 10.81
CA VAL A 24 7.38 -0.11 12.21
C VAL A 24 8.76 -0.66 12.54
N ASN A 25 9.08 -1.86 12.04
CA ASN A 25 10.36 -2.50 12.29
C ASN A 25 11.45 -2.07 11.32
N LYS A 26 11.10 -1.39 10.21
CA LYS A 26 12.00 -0.99 9.11
C LYS A 26 12.98 -2.10 8.68
N ASN A 27 12.55 -3.36 8.78
CA ASN A 27 13.43 -4.52 8.74
C ASN A 27 13.67 -5.04 7.32
N ASP A 28 12.70 -4.86 6.42
CA ASP A 28 12.77 -5.35 5.05
C ASP A 28 12.03 -4.43 4.07
N PRO A 29 12.75 -3.49 3.42
CA PRO A 29 12.22 -2.65 2.35
C PRO A 29 11.61 -3.43 1.19
N TYR A 30 12.19 -4.57 0.82
CA TYR A 30 11.71 -5.37 -0.30
C TYR A 30 10.33 -5.94 0.00
N HIS A 31 10.16 -6.47 1.22
CA HIS A 31 8.89 -7.00 1.67
C HIS A 31 7.82 -5.89 1.75
N ALA A 32 8.16 -4.72 2.29
CA ALA A 32 7.24 -3.58 2.36
C ALA A 32 6.71 -3.18 0.97
N VAL A 33 7.60 -2.99 -0.01
CA VAL A 33 7.22 -2.65 -1.39
C VAL A 33 6.39 -3.76 -2.04
N ARG A 34 6.74 -5.03 -1.78
CA ARG A 34 5.99 -6.17 -2.34
C ARG A 34 4.57 -6.27 -1.76
N ILE A 35 4.38 -6.00 -0.48
CA ILE A 35 3.03 -5.94 0.12
C ILE A 35 2.21 -4.82 -0.51
N LEU A 36 2.78 -3.62 -0.67
CA LEU A 36 2.13 -2.50 -1.36
C LEU A 36 1.74 -2.84 -2.80
N SER A 37 2.56 -3.65 -3.48
CA SER A 37 2.27 -4.15 -4.82
C SER A 37 1.04 -5.06 -4.84
N PHE A 38 0.92 -5.93 -3.84
CA PHE A 38 -0.25 -6.79 -3.69
C PHE A 38 -1.50 -5.98 -3.32
N MET A 39 -1.37 -5.00 -2.42
CA MET A 39 -2.47 -4.07 -2.09
C MET A 39 -2.97 -3.34 -3.33
N ASN A 40 -2.07 -2.85 -4.17
CA ASN A 40 -2.43 -2.22 -5.44
C ASN A 40 -3.06 -3.24 -6.41
N ALA A 41 -2.50 -4.45 -6.54
CA ALA A 41 -2.99 -5.47 -7.47
C ALA A 41 -4.43 -5.94 -7.20
N ILE A 42 -4.87 -5.96 -5.93
CA ILE A 42 -6.25 -6.33 -5.58
C ILE A 42 -7.26 -5.21 -5.86
N LEU A 43 -6.81 -3.97 -6.07
CA LEU A 43 -7.68 -2.87 -6.45
C LEU A 43 -8.07 -2.97 -7.95
N PRO A 44 -9.31 -2.64 -8.30
CA PRO A 44 -9.70 -2.51 -9.70
C PRO A 44 -8.97 -1.33 -10.36
N GLU A 45 -8.78 -1.41 -11.68
CA GLU A 45 -8.01 -0.43 -12.47
C GLU A 45 -8.40 1.03 -12.22
N GLN A 46 -9.70 1.32 -12.13
CA GLN A 46 -10.24 2.64 -11.81
C GLN A 46 -9.76 3.21 -10.46
N ALA A 47 -9.51 2.36 -9.46
CA ALA A 47 -8.98 2.76 -8.17
C ALA A 47 -7.43 2.87 -8.20
N ARG A 48 -6.78 2.10 -9.07
CA ARG A 48 -5.32 2.16 -9.26
C ARG A 48 -4.84 3.37 -10.04
N ALA A 49 -5.68 3.93 -10.92
CA ALA A 49 -5.30 5.07 -11.76
C ALA A 49 -4.85 6.32 -10.98
N GLU A 50 -5.31 6.45 -9.73
CA GLU A 50 -4.91 7.54 -8.81
C GLU A 50 -3.56 7.28 -8.12
N LEU A 51 -3.08 6.03 -8.12
CA LEU A 51 -1.81 5.63 -7.50
C LEU A 51 -0.68 5.74 -8.52
N LYS A 52 -0.12 6.96 -8.64
CA LYS A 52 1.08 7.22 -9.44
C LYS A 52 2.34 6.85 -8.66
N ASP A 53 3.37 6.45 -9.39
CA ASP A 53 4.75 6.24 -8.94
C ASP A 53 4.84 5.21 -7.79
N ARG A 54 4.98 3.94 -8.15
CA ARG A 54 5.20 2.88 -7.16
C ARG A 54 6.63 3.01 -6.60
N PRO A 55 6.85 2.77 -5.30
CA PRO A 55 8.21 2.65 -4.76
C PRO A 55 9.01 1.62 -5.52
N GLU A 56 10.10 2.10 -6.11
CA GLU A 56 11.16 1.25 -6.61
C GLU A 56 12.05 0.86 -5.44
N ILE A 57 12.55 -0.37 -5.50
CA ILE A 57 13.39 -0.91 -4.45
C ILE A 57 14.82 -0.46 -4.73
N ASP A 58 15.28 0.58 -4.04
CA ASP A 58 16.70 0.90 -3.97
C ASP A 58 17.27 0.27 -2.70
N ILE A 59 17.99 -0.84 -2.81
CA ILE A 59 18.62 -1.49 -1.64
C ILE A 59 19.99 -0.90 -1.30
N SER A 60 20.47 0.10 -2.05
CA SER A 60 21.83 0.62 -1.91
C SER A 60 22.07 1.38 -0.59
N PHE A 61 21.00 1.76 0.12
CA PHE A 61 21.06 2.38 1.45
C PHE A 61 21.10 1.36 2.60
N LEU A 62 20.75 0.09 2.38
CA LEU A 62 20.73 -0.92 3.45
C LEU A 62 22.13 -1.34 3.90
N SER A 63 23.12 -1.18 3.03
CA SER A 63 24.52 -1.56 3.26
C SER A 63 25.41 -0.39 3.67
N ASP A 64 24.91 0.84 3.67
CA ASP A 64 25.71 2.05 3.81
C ASP A 64 25.18 2.96 4.94
N PRO A 65 25.89 3.03 6.08
CA PRO A 65 25.53 3.89 7.20
C PRO A 65 25.50 5.39 6.86
N ASP A 66 26.22 5.82 5.81
CA ASP A 66 26.25 7.23 5.41
C ASP A 66 24.98 7.62 4.62
N LYS A 67 24.17 6.63 4.20
CA LYS A 67 22.92 6.83 3.47
C LYS A 67 21.66 6.80 4.34
N LEU A 68 21.80 7.14 5.63
CA LEU A 68 20.69 7.19 6.57
C LEU A 68 19.59 8.17 6.14
N LYS A 69 19.96 9.25 5.45
CA LYS A 69 18.99 10.24 4.95
C LYS A 69 18.11 9.62 3.86
N GLU A 70 18.72 8.98 2.88
CA GLU A 70 18.06 8.29 1.77
C GLU A 70 17.19 7.14 2.27
N ALA A 71 17.66 6.40 3.29
CA ALA A 71 16.86 5.36 3.93
C ALA A 71 15.59 5.94 4.58
N ASN A 72 15.68 7.08 5.26
CA ASN A 72 14.51 7.74 5.85
C ASN A 72 13.56 8.28 4.78
N GLU A 73 14.07 8.95 3.75
CA GLU A 73 13.28 9.44 2.62
C GLU A 73 12.54 8.29 1.91
N PHE A 74 13.21 7.15 1.73
CA PHE A 74 12.57 5.93 1.21
C PHE A 74 11.42 5.47 2.10
N TRP A 75 11.63 5.36 3.41
CA TRP A 75 10.57 4.90 4.32
C TRP A 75 9.39 5.88 4.40
N ASP A 76 9.65 7.18 4.34
CA ASP A 76 8.61 8.21 4.27
C ASP A 76 7.80 8.09 2.96
N TYR A 77 8.49 7.83 1.85
CA TYR A 77 7.84 7.59 0.56
C TYR A 77 6.99 6.33 0.55
N VAL A 78 7.51 5.22 1.09
CA VAL A 78 6.74 3.97 1.25
C VAL A 78 5.50 4.23 2.11
N ALA A 79 5.65 4.93 3.24
CA ALA A 79 4.54 5.28 4.14
C ALA A 79 3.43 6.08 3.43
N ASP A 80 3.79 7.14 2.72
CA ASP A 80 2.85 7.96 1.94
C ASP A 80 2.14 7.15 0.84
N TYR A 81 2.88 6.31 0.11
CA TYR A 81 2.29 5.45 -0.92
C TYR A 81 1.30 4.44 -0.32
N GLY A 82 1.62 3.85 0.83
CA GLY A 82 0.71 2.97 1.55
C GLY A 82 -0.57 3.68 1.97
N PHE A 83 -0.47 4.90 2.50
CA PHE A 83 -1.63 5.71 2.88
C PHE A 83 -2.54 5.99 1.67
N ARG A 84 -1.97 6.42 0.53
CA ARG A 84 -2.74 6.67 -0.70
C ARG A 84 -3.43 5.41 -1.22
N THR A 85 -2.75 4.26 -1.12
CA THR A 85 -3.32 2.96 -1.52
C THR A 85 -4.53 2.60 -0.65
N GLU A 86 -4.43 2.80 0.67
CA GLU A 86 -5.55 2.59 1.60
C GLU A 86 -6.71 3.57 1.36
N GLU A 87 -6.40 4.83 1.05
CA GLU A 87 -7.42 5.84 0.73
C GLU A 87 -8.20 5.46 -0.52
N SER A 88 -7.49 5.07 -1.59
CA SER A 88 -8.12 4.62 -2.84
C SER A 88 -8.99 3.38 -2.63
N ALA A 89 -8.50 2.40 -1.87
CA ALA A 89 -9.28 1.22 -1.50
C ALA A 89 -10.58 1.61 -0.78
N SER A 90 -10.48 2.52 0.20
CA SER A 90 -11.61 2.97 1.01
C SER A 90 -12.66 3.71 0.17
N LYS A 91 -12.23 4.62 -0.72
CA LYS A 91 -13.12 5.32 -1.66
C LYS A 91 -13.86 4.33 -2.56
N PHE A 92 -13.15 3.34 -3.12
CA PHE A 92 -13.76 2.32 -3.96
C PHE A 92 -14.82 1.51 -3.20
N ILE A 93 -14.47 0.99 -2.02
CA ILE A 93 -15.39 0.20 -1.18
C ILE A 93 -16.62 1.03 -0.81
N TYR A 94 -16.43 2.27 -0.37
CA TYR A 94 -17.53 3.18 -0.01
C TYR A 94 -18.49 3.40 -1.18
N ASN A 95 -17.97 3.67 -2.38
CA ASN A 95 -18.78 3.87 -3.58
C ASN A 95 -19.58 2.62 -3.96
N GLN A 96 -19.01 1.42 -3.82
CA GLN A 96 -19.73 0.18 -4.08
C GLN A 96 -20.82 -0.10 -3.04
N MET A 97 -20.56 0.18 -1.77
CA MET A 97 -21.52 -0.03 -0.68
C MET A 97 -22.68 0.97 -0.70
N THR A 98 -22.41 2.22 -1.09
CA THR A 98 -23.43 3.26 -1.22
C THR A 98 -24.39 2.96 -2.39
N ARG A 99 -23.86 2.46 -3.51
CA ARG A 99 -24.68 2.02 -4.67
C ARG A 99 -25.57 0.81 -4.37
N LEU A 100 -25.33 0.05 -3.30
CA LEU A 100 -26.19 -1.05 -2.87
C LEU A 100 -27.35 -0.60 -1.99
N ARG A 101 -27.30 0.64 -1.48
CA ARG A 101 -28.31 1.20 -0.56
C ARG A 101 -29.28 2.18 -1.25
N ALA A 102 -28.95 2.66 -2.44
CA ALA A 102 -29.78 3.54 -3.27
C ALA A 102 -30.58 2.70 -4.28
#